data_AF-A0A3C1C0C9-F1
#
_entry.id   AF-A0A3C1C0C9-F1
#
_cell.length_a   1.000
_cell.length_b   1.000
_cell.length_c   1.000
_cell.angle_alpha   90.00
_cell.angle_beta   90.00
_cell.angle_gamma   90.00
#
_symmetry.space_group_name_H-M   'P 1'
#
loop_
_entity.id
_entity.type
_entity.pdbx_description
1 polymer ?
#
loop_
_entity_poly.entity_id
_entity_poly.type
_entity_poly.pdbx_seq_one_letter_code
_entity_poly.pdbx_strand_id
1 'polypeptide(L)' 'MEQGAAKLAKILAFALLLGVAVTAFNPAYRQAFLAIARGQPAESPIWKSNLDYYPDIALPGQPAVLALPAADVPAADQP' A
#
# COMPACT_ATOMS: atom_id res chain seq x y z
N MET A 1 -17.75 17.93 22.56
CA MET A 1 -17.09 16.78 21.91
C MET A 1 -17.28 16.76 20.39
N GLU A 2 -18.29 17.42 19.81
CA GLU A 2 -18.51 17.45 18.34
C GLU A 2 -17.46 18.24 17.53
N GLN A 3 -16.87 19.29 18.11
CA GLN A 3 -15.96 20.18 17.37
C GLN A 3 -14.65 19.48 16.96
N GLY A 4 -14.16 18.55 17.78
CA GLY A 4 -12.97 17.74 17.46
C GLY A 4 -13.23 16.75 16.33
N ALA A 5 -14.36 16.03 16.39
CA ALA A 5 -14.76 15.08 15.36
C ALA A 5 -15.00 15.78 14.01
N ALA A 6 -15.67 16.93 14.01
CA ALA A 6 -15.90 17.71 12.79
C ALA A 6 -14.59 18.19 12.15
N LYS A 7 -13.60 18.58 12.96
CA LYS A 7 -12.28 19.01 12.45
C LYS A 7 -11.51 17.83 11.85
N LEU A 8 -11.55 16.66 12.51
CA LEU A 8 -10.94 15.44 11.99
C LEU A 8 -11.60 15.01 10.67
N ALA A 9 -12.94 15.00 10.61
CA ALA A 9 -13.67 14.64 9.39
C ALA A 9 -13.30 15.54 8.20
N LYS A 10 -13.11 16.86 8.42
CA LYS A 10 -12.66 17.78 7.37
C LYS A 10 -11.25 17.46 6.87
N ILE A 11 -10.33 17.14 7.77
CA ILE A 11 -8.96 16.76 7.40
C ILE A 11 -8.96 15.46 6.59
N LEU A 12 -9.72 14.46 7.04
CA LEU A 12 -9.86 13.19 6.33
C LEU A 12 -10.50 13.38 4.94
N ALA A 13 -11.54 14.20 4.85
CA ALA A 13 -12.18 14.52 3.57
C ALA A 13 -11.18 15.21 2.62
N PHE A 14 -10.41 16.17 3.11
CA PHE A 14 -9.38 16.84 2.30
C PHE A 14 -8.28 15.87 1.86
N ALA A 15 -7.79 15.01 2.75
CA ALA A 15 -6.80 13.98 2.42
C ALA A 15 -7.31 13.00 1.36
N LEU A 16 -8.59 12.61 1.44
CA LEU A 16 -9.22 11.74 0.45
C LEU A 16 -9.33 12.44 -0.91
N LEU A 17 -9.76 13.71 -0.94
CA LEU A 17 -9.80 14.51 -2.17
C LEU A 17 -8.41 14.68 -2.79
N LEU A 18 -7.38 14.91 -1.98
CA LEU A 18 -6.00 14.98 -2.45
C LEU A 18 -5.54 13.65 -3.04
N GLY A 19 -5.85 12.52 -2.39
CA GLY A 19 -5.55 11.18 -2.92
C GLY A 19 -6.23 10.91 -4.26
N VAL A 20 -7.50 11.31 -4.40
CA VAL A 20 -8.23 11.23 -5.67
C VAL A 20 -7.55 12.09 -6.74
N ALA A 21 -7.16 13.32 -6.42
CA ALA A 21 -6.48 14.20 -7.35
C ALA A 21 -5.14 13.61 -7.82
N VAL A 22 -4.30 13.12 -6.92
CA VAL A 22 -3.02 12.47 -7.26
C VAL A 22 -3.26 11.26 -8.17
N THR A 23 -4.25 10.43 -7.85
CA THR A 23 -4.59 9.26 -8.66
C THR A 23 -5.07 9.64 -10.06
N ALA A 24 -5.84 10.72 -10.20
CA ALA A 24 -6.37 11.17 -11.47
C ALA A 24 -5.29 11.80 -12.38
N PHE A 25 -4.41 12.62 -11.82
CA PHE A 25 -3.42 13.38 -12.58
C PHE A 25 -2.08 12.67 -12.80
N ASN A 26 -1.74 11.67 -12.00
CA ASN A 26 -0.52 10.89 -12.19
C ASN A 26 -0.81 9.57 -12.94
N PRO A 27 -0.22 9.35 -14.13
CA PRO A 27 -0.52 8.20 -14.95
C PRO A 27 -0.14 6.86 -14.30
N ALA A 28 0.93 6.82 -13.50
CA ALA A 28 1.36 5.60 -12.82
C ALA A 28 0.35 5.17 -11.76
N TYR A 29 -0.15 6.12 -10.95
CA TYR A 29 -1.19 5.84 -9.96
C TYR A 29 -2.54 5.47 -10.61
N ARG A 30 -2.89 6.11 -11.73
CA ARG A 30 -4.08 5.71 -12.50
C ARG A 30 -3.98 4.28 -13.01
N GLN A 31 -2.84 3.90 -13.57
CA GLN A 31 -2.60 2.54 -14.07
C GLN A 31 -2.60 1.53 -12.93
N ALA A 32 -1.99 1.86 -11.79
CA ALA A 32 -2.02 1.02 -10.59
C ALA A 32 -3.46 0.78 -10.11
N PHE A 33 -4.27 1.84 -10.04
CA PHE A 33 -5.69 1.73 -9.69
C PHE A 33 -6.44 0.81 -10.66
N LEU A 34 -6.25 0.98 -11.97
CA LEU A 34 -6.88 0.12 -12.98
C LEU A 34 -6.39 -1.33 -12.93
N ALA A 35 -5.13 -1.57 -12.59
CA ALA A 35 -4.58 -2.91 -12.41
C ALA A 35 -5.22 -3.62 -11.21
N ILE A 36 -5.38 -2.90 -10.08
CA ILE A 36 -6.08 -3.40 -8.89
C ILE A 36 -7.55 -3.68 -9.20
N ALA A 37 -8.25 -2.75 -9.86
CA ALA A 37 -9.65 -2.93 -10.23
C ALA A 37 -9.89 -4.13 -11.15
N ARG A 38 -8.89 -4.51 -11.98
CA ARG A 38 -8.92 -5.70 -12.83
C ARG A 38 -8.52 -7.00 -12.12
N GLY A 39 -8.15 -6.94 -10.84
CA GLY A 39 -7.61 -8.10 -10.11
C GLY A 39 -6.22 -8.52 -10.58
N GLN A 40 -5.47 -7.62 -11.23
CA GLN A 40 -4.14 -7.86 -11.78
C GLN A 40 -3.09 -6.93 -11.13
N PRO A 41 -2.91 -6.95 -9.79
CA PRO A 41 -2.01 -6.02 -9.10
C PRO A 41 -0.54 -6.13 -9.55
N ALA A 42 -0.11 -7.30 -10.05
CA ALA A 42 1.23 -7.51 -10.60
C ALA A 42 1.53 -6.68 -11.87
N GLU A 43 0.51 -6.24 -12.60
CA GLU A 43 0.68 -5.36 -13.76
C GLU A 43 0.97 -3.91 -13.37
N SER A 44 0.70 -3.53 -12.12
CA SER A 44 0.86 -2.17 -11.62
C SER A 44 2.29 -1.66 -11.83
N PRO A 45 2.49 -0.47 -12.42
CA PRO A 45 3.82 0.11 -12.57
C PRO A 45 4.49 0.37 -11.22
N ILE A 46 3.68 0.68 -10.19
CA ILE A 46 4.15 0.87 -8.80
C ILE A 46 4.64 -0.45 -8.20
N TRP A 47 3.95 -1.56 -8.48
CA TRP A 47 4.41 -2.88 -8.03
C TRP A 47 5.75 -3.22 -8.69
N LYS A 48 5.84 -3.08 -10.01
CA LYS A 48 7.06 -3.38 -10.77
C LYS A 48 8.25 -2.55 -10.33
N SER A 49 8.07 -1.25 -10.07
CA SER A 49 9.15 -0.39 -9.58
C SER A 49 9.61 -0.74 -8.17
N ASN A 50 8.74 -1.36 -7.35
CA ASN A 50 9.03 -1.67 -5.96
C ASN A 50 9.67 -3.05 -5.75
N LEU A 51 9.60 -3.94 -6.75
CA LEU A 51 10.18 -5.29 -6.66
C LEU A 51 11.67 -5.28 -6.34
N ASP A 52 12.41 -4.32 -6.90
CA ASP A 52 13.86 -4.19 -6.67
C ASP A 52 14.19 -3.76 -5.23
N TYR A 53 13.25 -3.07 -4.56
CA TYR A 53 13.43 -2.55 -3.21
C TYR A 53 12.86 -3.47 -2.13
N TYR A 54 11.84 -4.26 -2.47
CA TYR A 54 11.11 -5.13 -1.54
C TYR A 54 10.91 -6.54 -2.14
N PRO A 55 12.01 -7.29 -2.38
CA PRO A 55 11.94 -8.60 -3.01
C PRO A 55 11.25 -9.68 -2.14
N ASP A 56 11.12 -9.41 -0.85
CA ASP A 56 10.47 -10.24 0.15
C ASP A 56 8.94 -10.08 0.18
N ILE A 57 8.41 -8.98 -0.37
CA ILE A 57 6.97 -8.72 -0.38
C ILE A 57 6.34 -9.45 -1.57
N ALA A 58 5.39 -10.34 -1.26
CA ALA A 58 4.64 -11.09 -2.25
C ALA A 58 3.20 -10.58 -2.40
N LEU A 59 2.65 -10.72 -3.61
CA LEU A 59 1.20 -10.57 -3.81
C LEU A 59 0.45 -11.79 -3.27
N PRO A 60 -0.82 -11.63 -2.85
CA PRO A 60 -1.64 -12.76 -2.43
C PRO A 60 -1.65 -13.87 -3.49
N GLY A 61 -1.33 -15.10 -3.08
CA GLY A 61 -1.28 -16.26 -3.97
C GLY A 61 0.01 -16.39 -4.81
N GLN A 62 0.99 -15.51 -4.61
CA GLN A 62 2.33 -15.64 -5.22
C GLN A 62 3.38 -15.90 -4.13
N PRO A 63 4.44 -16.67 -4.42
CA PRO A 63 5.58 -16.80 -3.52
C PRO A 63 6.37 -15.49 -3.46
N ALA A 64 6.93 -15.16 -2.29
CA ALA A 64 7.93 -14.09 -2.18
C ALA A 64 9.14 -14.43 -3.06
N VAL A 65 9.71 -13.43 -3.72
CA VAL A 65 10.86 -13.63 -4.65
C VAL A 65 12.09 -14.06 -3.87
N LEU A 66 12.24 -13.54 -2.64
CA LEU A 66 13.19 -14.05 -1.65
C LEU A 66 12.42 -14.34 -0.36
N ALA A 67 12.45 -15.59 0.10
CA ALA A 67 12.07 -15.88 1.48
C ALA A 67 13.07 -15.18 2.39
N LEU A 68 12.63 -14.18 3.15
CA LEU A 68 13.44 -13.67 4.27
C LEU A 68 13.83 -14.88 5.14
N PRO A 69 15.10 -15.05 5.52
CA PRO A 69 15.41 -15.95 6.63
C PRO A 69 14.53 -15.49 7.80
N ALA A 70 13.83 -16.43 8.44
CA ALA A 70 12.98 -16.14 9.59
C ALA A 70 13.74 -15.19 10.50
N ALA A 71 13.23 -13.97 10.66
CA ALA A 71 13.88 -13.03 11.55
C ALA A 71 14.00 -13.75 12.89
N ASP A 72 15.23 -13.90 13.38
CA ASP A 72 15.50 -14.34 14.75
C ASP A 72 14.88 -13.27 15.65
N VAL A 73 13.57 -13.39 15.89
CA VAL A 73 12.88 -12.68 16.95
C VAL A 73 13.43 -13.35 18.21
N PRO A 74 14.31 -12.70 18.98
CA PRO A 74 14.70 -13.26 20.26
C PRO A 74 13.41 -13.47 21.03
N ALA A 75 13.18 -14.70 21.51
CA ALA A 75 12.02 -15.05 22.30
C ALA A 75 11.90 -13.99 23.39
N ALA A 76 10.87 -13.15 23.29
CA ALA A 76 10.53 -12.25 24.37
C ALA A 76 10.27 -13.16 25.57
N ASP A 77 11.10 -13.00 26.61
CA ASP A 77 10.88 -13.57 27.93
C ASP A 77 9.40 -13.36 28.26
N GLN A 78 8.64 -14.44 28.21
CA GLN A 78 7.31 -14.46 28.80
C GLN A 78 7.52 -14.59 30.31
N PRO A 79 6.80 -13.79 31.12
CA PRO A 79 6.98 -13.74 32.57
C PRO A 79 6.68 -15.08 33.25
#